data_AF-A0A0L0F0Q1-F1
#
_entry.id   AF-A0A0L0F0Q1-F1
#
_cell.length_a   1.000
_cell.length_b   1.000
_cell.length_c   1.000
_cell.angle_alpha   90.00
_cell.angle_beta   90.00
_cell.angle_gamma   90.00
#
_symmetry.space_group_name_H-M   'P 1'
#
loop_
_entity.id
_entity.type
_entity.pdbx_description
1 polymer ?
#
loop_
_entity_poly.entity_id
_entity_poly.type
_entity_poly.pdbx_seq_one_letter_code
_entity_poly.pdbx_strand_id
1 'polypeptide(L)' 'KTCTSWFLDAFNHALHLNLDVLNLSIGGPDFLDAPFVDKIHQLTAQGVVVISAVGNKGPVYG' A
#
# COMPACT_ATOMS: atom_id res chain seq x y z
N LYS A 1 -1.24 15.14 9.88
CA LYS A 1 -2.13 14.92 8.71
C LYS A 1 -1.80 13.53 8.20
N THR A 2 -2.68 12.56 8.38
CA THR A 2 -2.47 11.20 7.85
C THR A 2 -2.63 11.26 6.34
N CYS A 3 -1.62 10.84 5.59
CA CYS A 3 -1.64 10.83 4.12
C CYS A 3 -2.46 9.66 3.56
N THR A 4 -3.15 8.91 4.44
CA THR A 4 -3.96 7.73 4.12
C THR A 4 -4.96 7.99 3.01
N SER A 5 -5.63 9.14 2.99
CA SER A 5 -6.59 9.46 1.93
C SER A 5 -5.97 9.47 0.53
N TRP A 6 -4.73 9.94 0.39
CA TRP A 6 -4.02 9.94 -0.90
C TRP A 6 -3.69 8.52 -1.36
N PHE A 7 -3.34 7.63 -0.44
CA PHE A 7 -3.12 6.22 -0.76
C PHE A 7 -4.42 5.55 -1.19
N LEU A 8 -5.52 5.80 -0.49
CA LEU A 8 -6.83 5.25 -0.85
C LEU A 8 -7.26 5.67 -2.24
N ASP A 9 -7.07 6.94 -2.60
CA ASP A 9 -7.39 7.45 -3.94
C ASP A 9 -6.51 6.80 -5.01
N ALA A 10 -5.19 6.68 -4.75
CA ALA A 10 -4.27 6.01 -5.67
C ALA A 10 -4.61 4.52 -5.86
N PHE A 11 -5.01 3.83 -4.79
CA PHE A 11 -5.39 2.41 -4.85
C PHE A 11 -6.72 2.22 -5.60
N ASN A 12 -7.70 3.09 -5.38
CA ASN A 12 -8.94 3.06 -6.15
C ASN A 12 -8.68 3.31 -7.64
N HIS A 13 -7.74 4.21 -7.97
CA HIS A 13 -7.32 4.44 -9.35
C HIS A 13 -6.62 3.21 -9.96
N ALA A 14 -5.75 2.52 -9.21
CA ALA A 14 -5.12 1.28 -9.64
C ALA A 14 -6.15 0.18 -9.97
N LEU A 15 -7.20 0.05 -9.14
CA LEU A 15 -8.29 -0.88 -9.39
C LEU A 15 -9.13 -0.49 -10.61
N HIS A 16 -9.41 0.81 -10.76
CA HIS A 16 -10.13 1.31 -11.94
C HIS A 16 -9.40 0.98 -13.25
N LEU A 17 -8.06 1.01 -13.23
CA LEU A 17 -7.22 0.68 -14.37
C LEU A 17 -6.94 -0.83 -14.53
N ASN A 18 -7.39 -1.68 -13.61
CA ASN A 18 -7.09 -3.11 -13.56
C ASN A 18 -5.58 -3.41 -13.65
N LEU A 19 -4.76 -2.73 -12.84
CA LEU A 19 -3.32 -2.96 -12.82
C LEU A 19 -2.98 -4.38 -12.35
N ASP A 20 -2.02 -5.03 -13.00
CA ASP A 20 -1.53 -6.34 -12.56
C ASP A 20 -0.55 -6.24 -11.37
N VAL A 21 0.26 -5.19 -11.32
CA VAL A 21 1.34 -5.01 -10.34
C VAL A 21 1.36 -3.59 -9.80
N LEU A 22 1.48 -3.46 -8.48
CA LEU A 22 1.61 -2.18 -7.77
C LEU A 22 2.88 -2.17 -6.90
N ASN A 23 3.81 -1.26 -7.19
CA ASN A 23 5.01 -1.05 -6.39
C ASN A 23 4.84 0.10 -5.39
N LEU A 24 4.90 -0.21 -4.11
CA LEU A 24 4.80 0.71 -2.98
C LEU A 24 6.19 1.01 -2.42
N SER A 25 6.76 2.13 -2.87
CA SER A 25 8.04 2.64 -2.36
C SER A 25 7.81 3.68 -1.25
N ILE A 26 7.00 3.33 -0.26
CA ILE A 26 6.68 4.16 0.90
C ILE A 26 7.14 3.48 2.19
N GLY A 27 7.22 4.25 3.28
CA GLY A 27 7.53 3.71 4.60
C GLY A 27 6.97 4.61 5.69
N GLY A 28 6.52 4.01 6.78
CA GLY A 28 5.83 4.71 7.87
C GLY A 28 4.94 3.74 8.65
N PRO A 29 4.31 4.21 9.74
CA PRO A 29 3.42 3.39 10.57
C PRO A 29 2.05 3.12 9.92
N ASP A 30 1.91 3.29 8.59
CA ASP A 30 0.64 3.16 7.86
C ASP A 30 0.06 1.74 7.92
N PHE A 31 0.88 0.74 8.27
CA PHE A 31 0.42 -0.63 8.57
C PHE A 31 -0.48 -0.73 9.82
N LEU A 32 -0.53 0.30 10.65
CA LEU A 32 -1.44 0.40 11.80
C LEU A 32 -2.77 1.07 11.43
N ASP A 33 -2.91 1.59 10.21
CA ASP A 33 -4.10 2.29 9.74
C ASP A 33 -5.05 1.30 9.03
N ALA A 34 -6.16 0.95 9.69
CA ALA A 34 -7.11 -0.04 9.19
C ALA A 34 -7.63 0.26 7.76
N PRO A 35 -8.08 1.50 7.43
CA PRO A 35 -8.41 1.87 6.06
C PRO A 35 -7.34 1.53 5.02
N PHE A 36 -6.06 1.76 5.33
CA PHE A 36 -4.95 1.45 4.43
C PHE A 36 -4.84 -0.07 4.22
N VAL A 37 -4.79 -0.82 5.33
CA VAL A 37 -4.66 -2.29 5.32
C VAL A 37 -5.82 -2.96 4.60
N ASP A 38 -7.06 -2.52 4.87
CA ASP A 38 -8.26 -3.04 4.21
C ASP A 38 -8.21 -2.81 2.69
N LYS A 39 -7.68 -1.67 2.25
CA LYS A 39 -7.54 -1.37 0.83
C LYS A 39 -6.45 -2.21 0.16
N ILE A 40 -5.35 -2.51 0.85
CA ILE A 40 -4.34 -3.47 0.39
C ILE A 40 -4.97 -4.86 0.23
N HIS A 41 -5.78 -5.30 1.21
CA HIS A 41 -6.51 -6.56 1.09
C HIS A 41 -7.45 -6.57 -0.11
N GLN A 42 -8.16 -5.48 -0.36
CA GLN A 42 -9.01 -5.36 -1.56
C GLN A 42 -8.19 -5.49 -2.87
N LEU A 43 -7.04 -4.81 -2.98
CA LEU A 43 -6.15 -4.91 -4.14
C LEU A 43 -5.73 -6.36 -4.40
N THR A 44 -5.24 -7.04 -3.36
CA THR A 44 -4.77 -8.44 -3.48
C THR A 44 -5.91 -9.41 -3.81
N ALA A 45 -7.11 -9.19 -3.26
CA ALA A 45 -8.30 -9.98 -3.57
C ALA A 45 -8.77 -9.82 -5.02
N GLN A 46 -8.48 -8.67 -5.65
CA GLN A 46 -8.74 -8.42 -7.07
C GLN A 46 -7.60 -8.89 -8.00
N GLY A 47 -6.58 -9.56 -7.46
CA GLY A 47 -5.50 -10.17 -8.24
C GLY A 47 -4.28 -9.26 -8.45
N VAL A 48 -4.26 -8.06 -7.87
CA VAL A 48 -3.12 -7.14 -7.97
C VAL A 48 -1.97 -7.64 -7.11
N VAL A 49 -0.79 -7.81 -7.70
CA VAL A 49 0.45 -8.13 -6.97
C VAL A 49 1.01 -6.84 -6.36
N VAL A 50 0.99 -6.73 -5.04
CA VAL A 50 1.53 -5.58 -4.32
C VAL A 50 2.95 -5.90 -3.82
N ILE A 51 3.92 -5.07 -4.23
CA ILE A 51 5.31 -5.15 -3.79
C ILE A 51 5.59 -3.92 -2.93
N SER A 52 6.15 -4.11 -1.73
CA SER A 52 6.50 -2.99 -0.84
C SER A 52 7.96 -3.03 -0.43
N ALA A 53 8.56 -1.86 -0.26
CA ALA A 53 9.85 -1.74 0.41
C ALA A 53 9.72 -2.12 1.90
N VAL A 54 10.75 -2.76 2.46
CA VAL A 54 10.86 -3.10 3.90
C VAL A 54 11.32 -1.89 4.74
N GLY A 55 11.74 -0.80 4.08
CA GLY A 55 12.16 0.45 4.72
C GLY A 55 13.67 0.62 4.79
N ASN A 56 14.10 1.86 5.05
CA ASN A 56 15.50 2.31 4.94
C ASN A 56 16.15 2.56 6.32
N LYS A 57 15.60 1.96 7.38
CA LYS A 57 16.04 2.20 8.77
C LYS A 57 16.93 1.11 9.35
N GLY A 58 17.35 0.14 8.54
CA GLY A 58 18.40 -0.82 8.92
C GLY A 58 19.67 -0.09 9.42
N PRO A 59 20.45 -0.70 10.32
CA PRO A 59 20.45 -2.13 10.69
C PRO A 59 19.59 -2.53 11.90
N VAL A 60 18.67 -1.68 12.39
CA VAL A 60 17.97 -1.89 13.68
C VAL A 60 16.70 -2.78 13.60
N TYR A 61 16.83 -3.91 12.91
CA TYR A 61 15.81 -4.96 12.65
C TYR A 61 14.84 -4.67 11.50
N GLY A 62 14.52 -5.74 10.77
CA GLY A 62 13.55 -5.80 9.66
C GLY A 62 12.21 -6.37 10.11
#